data_AF-A0A1Q3DWA1-F1
#
_entry.id   AF-A0A1Q3DWA1-F1
#
_cell.length_a   1.000
_cell.length_b   1.000
_cell.length_c   1.000
_cell.angle_alpha   90.00
_cell.angle_beta   90.00
_cell.angle_gamma   90.00
#
_symmetry.space_group_name_H-M   'P 1'
#
loop_
_entity.id
_entity.type
_entity.pdbx_description
1 polymer ?
#
loop_
_entity_poly.entity_id
_entity_poly.type
_entity_poly.pdbx_seq_one_letter_code
_entity_poly.pdbx_strand_id
1 'polypeptide(L)'
;MIPLPLKQLHSLHLELPYGSRVPVLCLEQWQEENEARFIQHITVPSLVTLRIDHSDYGGDDPSDSFSQHLIALNTRSSSSLSTLELIRVRLMCTKDILSVLVVLPTLKHLKLNDCNLNTKLLMHGLFLCDSEGQKPIISKLESLHLVDFEVIPKGCENCIVDMVESRTVVNGDSRAYFSTLTLAYRHHRITETMITRLNDLLLHLNLKAKD
;
A
#
# COMPACT_ATOMS: atom_id res chain seq x y z
N MET A 1 9.86 -9.40 -30.06
CA MET A 1 8.47 -9.82 -29.85
C MET A 1 8.50 -11.14 -29.11
N ILE A 2 8.27 -11.15 -27.81
CA ILE A 2 8.18 -12.40 -27.04
C ILE A 2 6.70 -12.80 -27.04
N PRO A 3 6.32 -13.98 -27.56
CA PRO A 3 4.95 -14.44 -27.47
C PRO A 3 4.70 -14.81 -26.00
N LEU A 4 3.91 -14.02 -25.30
CA LEU A 4 3.41 -14.40 -23.98
C LEU A 4 2.49 -15.61 -24.15
N PRO A 5 2.68 -16.70 -23.39
CA PRO A 5 1.66 -17.73 -23.27
C PRO A 5 0.49 -17.12 -22.49
N LEU A 6 -0.45 -16.52 -23.21
CA LEU A 6 -1.71 -15.90 -22.71
C LEU A 6 -2.67 -16.91 -22.04
N LYS A 7 -2.20 -18.09 -21.61
CA LYS A 7 -3.06 -19.16 -21.10
C LYS A 7 -3.42 -19.06 -19.61
N GLN A 8 -2.84 -18.13 -18.84
CA GLN A 8 -3.12 -18.01 -17.40
C GLN A 8 -3.38 -16.59 -16.89
N LEU A 9 -3.41 -15.60 -17.79
CA LEU A 9 -3.84 -14.25 -17.44
C LEU A 9 -5.37 -14.26 -17.32
N HIS A 10 -5.88 -14.63 -16.14
CA HIS A 10 -7.31 -14.86 -15.89
C HIS A 10 -8.14 -13.58 -16.15
N SER A 11 -7.55 -12.40 -15.95
CA SER A 11 -8.11 -11.13 -16.41
C SER A 11 -7.07 -9.99 -16.44
N LEU A 12 -7.07 -9.23 -17.54
CA LEU A 12 -6.51 -7.87 -17.59
C LEU A 12 -7.69 -6.93 -17.81
N HIS A 13 -8.19 -6.32 -16.75
CA HIS A 13 -9.28 -5.36 -16.87
C HIS A 13 -8.72 -3.96 -16.79
N LEU A 14 -8.86 -3.23 -17.91
CA LEU A 14 -8.83 -1.78 -17.91
C LEU A 14 -10.27 -1.34 -17.67
N GLU A 15 -10.65 -1.23 -16.40
CA GLU A 15 -11.96 -0.71 -16.06
C GLU A 15 -11.97 0.80 -16.35
N LEU A 16 -12.79 1.19 -17.33
CA LEU A 16 -13.29 2.55 -17.45
C LEU A 16 -14.72 2.51 -16.92
N PRO A 17 -14.96 2.88 -15.66
CA PRO A 17 -16.31 2.87 -15.12
C PRO A 17 -17.15 3.88 -15.88
N TYR A 18 -18.39 3.51 -16.20
CA TYR A 18 -19.40 4.48 -16.63
C TYR A 18 -19.49 5.60 -15.58
N GLY A 19 -18.94 6.77 -15.91
CA GLY A 19 -19.08 8.00 -15.12
C GLY A 19 -17.87 8.45 -14.28
N SER A 20 -16.76 7.71 -14.16
CA SER A 20 -15.56 8.20 -13.44
C SER A 20 -14.26 7.99 -14.23
N ARG A 21 -13.48 9.07 -14.38
CA ARG A 21 -12.34 9.22 -15.31
C ARG A 21 -11.01 8.67 -14.76
N VAL A 22 -11.00 7.51 -14.11
CA VAL A 22 -9.76 6.98 -13.52
C VAL A 22 -9.50 5.57 -14.04
N PRO A 23 -8.59 5.38 -15.00
CA PRO A 23 -8.26 4.05 -15.49
C PRO A 23 -7.57 3.25 -14.37
N VAL A 24 -8.11 2.06 -14.13
CA VAL A 24 -7.58 1.09 -13.17
C VAL A 24 -6.93 -0.03 -13.96
N LEU A 25 -5.68 -0.36 -13.60
CA LEU A 25 -5.06 -1.62 -14.03
C LEU A 25 -5.23 -2.64 -12.89
N CYS A 26 -6.06 -3.66 -13.13
CA CYS A 26 -6.21 -4.79 -12.23
C CYS A 26 -5.41 -5.99 -12.77
N LEU A 27 -4.50 -6.50 -11.96
CA LEU A 27 -3.76 -7.75 -12.17
C LEU A 27 -4.25 -8.76 -11.13
N GLU A 28 -5.18 -9.63 -11.52
CA GLU A 28 -5.88 -10.54 -10.60
C GLU A 28 -5.39 -11.99 -10.68
N GLN A 29 -5.27 -12.64 -9.51
CA GLN A 29 -5.04 -14.07 -9.35
C GLN A 29 -3.75 -14.58 -10.00
N TRP A 30 -2.68 -13.78 -9.94
CA TRP A 30 -1.38 -14.20 -10.43
C TRP A 30 -0.71 -15.16 -9.43
N GLN A 31 -0.21 -16.26 -9.95
CA GLN A 31 0.39 -17.36 -9.19
C GLN A 31 1.80 -17.73 -9.70
N GLU A 32 2.18 -17.32 -10.92
CA GLU A 32 3.46 -17.70 -11.52
C GLU A 32 4.48 -16.55 -11.59
N GLU A 33 5.75 -16.84 -11.36
CA GLU A 33 6.88 -15.89 -11.42
C GLU A 33 7.00 -15.18 -12.79
N ASN A 34 6.54 -15.83 -13.87
CA ASN A 34 6.49 -15.22 -15.21
C ASN A 34 5.49 -14.06 -15.29
N GLU A 35 4.44 -14.09 -14.46
CA GLU A 35 3.43 -13.05 -14.40
C GLU A 35 4.00 -11.82 -13.69
N ALA A 36 4.76 -11.98 -12.60
CA ALA A 36 5.50 -10.89 -11.95
C ALA A 36 6.35 -10.06 -12.95
N ARG A 37 6.99 -10.71 -13.93
CA ARG A 37 7.78 -10.06 -14.99
C ARG A 37 6.93 -9.25 -15.99
N PHE A 38 5.62 -9.48 -16.09
CA PHE A 38 4.73 -8.70 -16.95
C PHE A 38 4.69 -7.23 -16.56
N ILE A 39 4.74 -6.91 -15.25
CA ILE A 39 4.82 -5.52 -14.77
C ILE A 39 6.05 -4.81 -15.35
N GLN A 40 7.14 -5.54 -15.57
CA GLN A 40 8.37 -4.99 -16.17
C GLN A 40 8.20 -4.66 -17.66
N HIS A 41 7.20 -5.22 -18.35
CA HIS A 41 7.04 -5.08 -19.80
C HIS A 41 5.82 -4.26 -20.24
N ILE A 42 4.91 -3.95 -19.31
CA ILE A 42 3.78 -3.10 -19.62
C ILE A 42 4.10 -1.61 -19.44
N THR A 43 3.44 -0.82 -20.29
CA THR A 43 3.32 0.63 -20.16
C THR A 43 1.84 0.97 -20.23
N VAL A 44 1.34 1.67 -19.21
CA VAL A 44 -0.03 2.14 -19.16
C VAL A 44 0.02 3.67 -19.02
N PRO A 45 0.01 4.42 -20.13
CA PRO A 45 0.30 5.86 -20.14
C PRO A 45 -0.57 6.68 -19.19
N SER A 46 -1.80 6.24 -18.95
CA SER A 46 -2.78 6.93 -18.11
C SER A 46 -3.03 6.24 -16.77
N LEU A 47 -2.16 5.32 -16.33
CA LEU A 47 -2.29 4.63 -15.04
C LEU A 47 -2.37 5.59 -13.85
N VAL A 48 -3.52 5.59 -13.17
CA VAL A 48 -3.73 6.34 -11.92
C VAL A 48 -3.92 5.39 -10.73
N THR A 49 -4.52 4.22 -10.97
CA THR A 49 -4.77 3.19 -9.97
C THR A 49 -4.17 1.87 -10.42
N LEU A 50 -3.37 1.26 -9.56
CA LEU A 50 -2.79 -0.05 -9.76
C LEU A 50 -3.30 -0.98 -8.66
N ARG A 51 -3.95 -2.08 -9.05
CA ARG A 51 -4.36 -3.15 -8.17
C ARG A 51 -3.62 -4.43 -8.55
N ILE A 52 -2.92 -5.02 -7.59
CA ILE A 52 -2.19 -6.27 -7.76
C ILE A 52 -2.70 -7.26 -6.73
N ASP A 53 -3.19 -8.40 -7.19
CA ASP A 53 -3.60 -9.53 -6.36
C ASP A 53 -2.73 -10.75 -6.69
N HIS A 54 -1.74 -11.02 -5.83
CA HIS A 54 -0.74 -12.04 -6.08
C HIS A 54 -0.19 -12.65 -4.80
N SER A 55 -0.33 -13.96 -4.63
CA SER A 55 0.08 -14.71 -3.42
C SER A 55 1.58 -14.64 -3.15
N ASP A 56 2.37 -14.85 -4.19
CA ASP A 56 3.82 -15.09 -4.08
C ASP A 56 4.70 -13.94 -4.61
N TYR A 57 4.12 -12.76 -4.81
CA TYR A 57 4.86 -11.64 -5.40
C TYR A 57 5.78 -10.95 -4.39
N GLY A 58 7.00 -10.63 -4.82
CA GLY A 58 8.00 -9.94 -3.99
C GLY A 58 8.72 -10.87 -3.01
N GLY A 59 9.01 -12.11 -3.42
CA GLY A 59 9.75 -13.12 -2.66
C GLY A 59 11.13 -12.67 -2.13
N ASP A 60 11.79 -13.55 -1.37
CA ASP A 60 13.09 -13.29 -0.74
C ASP A 60 14.28 -13.12 -1.71
N ASP A 61 14.06 -13.28 -3.03
CA ASP A 61 15.09 -13.07 -4.03
C ASP A 61 15.36 -11.56 -4.21
N PRO A 62 16.56 -11.06 -3.85
CA PRO A 62 16.90 -9.65 -4.00
C PRO A 62 16.88 -9.16 -5.46
N SER A 63 16.92 -10.08 -6.43
CA SER A 63 16.86 -9.77 -7.86
C SER A 63 15.46 -9.51 -8.39
N ASP A 64 14.41 -9.89 -7.64
CA ASP A 64 13.00 -9.72 -8.02
C ASP A 64 12.30 -8.69 -7.12
N SER A 65 12.92 -7.50 -7.02
CA SER A 65 12.43 -6.43 -6.16
C SER A 65 11.17 -5.78 -6.74
N PHE A 66 10.04 -6.04 -6.08
CA PHE A 66 8.75 -5.41 -6.36
C PHE A 66 8.85 -3.89 -6.54
N SER A 67 9.63 -3.24 -5.68
CA SER A 67 9.79 -1.80 -5.72
C SER A 67 10.42 -1.34 -7.03
N GLN A 68 11.43 -2.05 -7.55
CA GLN A 68 12.01 -1.76 -8.86
C GLN A 68 11.01 -1.91 -10.00
N HIS A 69 10.14 -2.92 -9.96
CA HIS A 69 9.12 -3.11 -10.99
C HIS A 69 8.10 -1.97 -11.02
N LEU A 70 7.64 -1.52 -9.85
CA LEU A 70 6.72 -0.39 -9.76
C LEU A 70 7.37 0.93 -10.19
N ILE A 71 8.63 1.14 -9.85
CA ILE A 71 9.38 2.32 -10.28
C ILE A 71 9.54 2.31 -11.80
N ALA A 72 9.89 1.16 -12.39
CA ALA A 72 10.00 1.01 -13.83
C ALA A 72 8.65 1.25 -14.53
N LEU A 73 7.55 0.73 -13.96
CA LEU A 73 6.21 1.00 -14.47
C LEU A 73 5.86 2.49 -14.41
N ASN A 74 6.11 3.15 -13.27
CA ASN A 74 5.80 4.57 -13.08
C ASN A 74 6.64 5.48 -13.97
N THR A 75 7.92 5.16 -14.19
CA THR A 75 8.81 5.93 -15.09
C THR A 75 8.42 5.80 -16.55
N ARG A 76 7.85 4.66 -16.97
CA ARG A 76 7.33 4.47 -18.34
C ARG A 76 5.91 5.01 -18.54
N SER A 77 5.16 5.21 -17.46
CA SER A 77 3.79 5.73 -17.52
C SER A 77 3.82 7.26 -17.58
N SER A 78 2.98 7.87 -18.42
CA SER A 78 2.92 9.35 -18.53
C SER A 78 2.10 10.01 -17.41
N SER A 79 1.31 9.24 -16.68
CA SER A 79 0.55 9.68 -15.51
C SER A 79 1.16 9.16 -14.23
N SER A 80 1.09 9.97 -13.19
CA SER A 80 1.58 9.60 -11.87
C SER A 80 0.61 8.68 -11.15
N LEU A 81 1.11 7.56 -10.62
CA LEU A 81 0.31 6.64 -9.82
C LEU A 81 -0.17 7.36 -8.54
N SER A 82 -1.47 7.29 -8.28
CA SER A 82 -2.12 7.92 -7.12
C SER A 82 -2.66 6.90 -6.13
N THR A 83 -3.12 5.75 -6.63
CA THR A 83 -3.64 4.66 -5.80
C THR A 83 -2.90 3.37 -6.06
N LEU A 84 -2.43 2.72 -4.99
CA LEU A 84 -1.84 1.38 -5.03
C LEU A 84 -2.64 0.47 -4.10
N GLU A 85 -3.13 -0.63 -4.65
CA GLU A 85 -3.81 -1.68 -3.91
C GLU A 85 -3.07 -3.01 -4.09
N LEU A 86 -2.65 -3.60 -2.98
CA LEU A 86 -1.99 -4.89 -2.91
C LEU A 86 -2.90 -5.86 -2.17
N ILE A 87 -3.16 -7.01 -2.80
CA ILE A 87 -4.06 -8.04 -2.32
C ILE A 87 -3.29 -9.36 -2.25
N ARG A 88 -3.39 -10.06 -1.12
CA ARG A 88 -2.78 -11.38 -0.87
C ARG A 88 -1.26 -11.44 -1.07
N VAL A 89 -0.55 -10.32 -0.97
CA VAL A 89 0.90 -10.31 -1.19
C VAL A 89 1.64 -10.79 0.07
N ARG A 90 2.00 -12.08 0.11
CA ARG A 90 2.45 -12.76 1.35
C ARG A 90 3.95 -12.72 1.60
N LEU A 91 4.77 -12.56 0.56
CA LEU A 91 6.24 -12.64 0.69
C LEU A 91 6.92 -11.26 0.67
N MET A 92 6.16 -10.18 0.53
CA MET A 92 6.69 -8.84 0.37
C MET A 92 7.42 -8.35 1.62
N CYS A 93 8.66 -7.91 1.44
CA CYS A 93 9.40 -7.25 2.50
C CYS A 93 8.86 -5.83 2.76
N THR A 94 8.71 -5.46 4.04
CA THR A 94 8.30 -4.10 4.44
C THR A 94 9.19 -3.02 3.82
N LYS A 95 10.49 -3.30 3.61
CA LYS A 95 11.42 -2.35 2.98
C LYS A 95 11.01 -2.01 1.54
N ASP A 96 10.48 -2.96 0.77
CA ASP A 96 10.03 -2.70 -0.60
C ASP A 96 8.86 -1.75 -0.64
N ILE A 97 7.87 -1.92 0.24
CA ILE A 97 6.73 -0.99 0.33
C ILE A 97 7.20 0.41 0.67
N LEU A 98 8.12 0.53 1.63
CA LEU A 98 8.68 1.84 2.00
C LEU A 98 9.44 2.47 0.84
N SER A 99 10.25 1.69 0.11
CA SER A 99 10.92 2.16 -1.12
C SER A 99 9.94 2.64 -2.17
N VAL A 100 8.83 1.92 -2.38
CA VAL A 100 7.76 2.35 -3.30
C VAL A 100 7.19 3.68 -2.86
N LEU A 101 6.92 3.86 -1.56
CA LEU A 101 6.37 5.10 -1.02
C LEU A 101 7.35 6.28 -1.13
N VAL A 102 8.66 6.03 -1.01
CA VAL A 102 9.70 7.05 -1.25
C VAL A 102 9.71 7.48 -2.71
N VAL A 103 9.68 6.52 -3.64
CA VAL A 103 9.92 6.78 -5.08
C VAL A 103 8.64 7.13 -5.84
N LEU A 104 7.46 6.90 -5.26
CA LEU A 104 6.16 7.33 -5.79
C LEU A 104 5.61 8.50 -4.96
N PRO A 105 6.18 9.71 -5.07
CA PRO A 105 5.79 10.89 -4.28
C PRO A 105 4.42 11.45 -4.70
N THR A 106 3.65 10.77 -5.52
CA THR A 106 2.29 11.13 -5.94
C THR A 106 1.24 10.17 -5.38
N LEU A 107 1.67 9.13 -4.68
CA LEU A 107 0.79 8.15 -4.09
C LEU A 107 0.00 8.79 -2.94
N LYS A 108 -1.32 8.84 -3.10
CA LYS A 108 -2.27 9.38 -2.12
C LYS A 108 -2.98 8.28 -1.36
N HIS A 109 -3.19 7.13 -1.99
CA HIS A 109 -4.00 6.06 -1.44
C HIS A 109 -3.22 4.75 -1.47
N LEU A 110 -2.98 4.17 -0.30
CA LEU A 110 -2.38 2.84 -0.16
C LEU A 110 -3.39 1.89 0.47
N LYS A 111 -3.66 0.77 -0.20
CA LYS A 111 -4.51 -0.30 0.30
C LYS A 111 -3.70 -1.60 0.36
N LEU A 112 -3.65 -2.22 1.53
CA LEU A 112 -2.99 -3.49 1.79
C LEU A 112 -4.05 -4.46 2.31
N ASN A 113 -4.34 -5.52 1.56
CA ASN A 113 -5.42 -6.45 1.83
C ASN A 113 -4.87 -7.88 1.89
N ASP A 114 -4.98 -8.55 3.02
CA ASP A 114 -4.44 -9.90 3.25
C ASP A 114 -2.92 -9.97 2.93
N CYS A 115 -2.20 -8.88 3.21
CA CYS A 115 -0.74 -8.82 3.06
C CYS A 115 -0.08 -9.22 4.38
N ASN A 116 0.92 -10.10 4.29
CA ASN A 116 1.70 -10.52 5.45
C ASN A 116 2.93 -9.62 5.61
N LEU A 117 2.80 -8.56 6.40
CA LEU A 117 3.83 -7.54 6.55
C LEU A 117 4.21 -7.34 8.01
N ASN A 118 5.49 -7.04 8.26
CA ASN A 118 5.92 -6.59 9.57
C ASN A 118 5.31 -5.21 9.87
N THR A 119 4.17 -5.22 10.55
CA THR A 119 3.39 -4.02 10.89
C THR A 119 4.24 -3.03 11.68
N LYS A 120 5.04 -3.49 12.65
CA LYS A 120 5.91 -2.58 13.42
C LYS A 120 6.92 -1.87 12.53
N LEU A 121 7.61 -2.59 11.64
CA LEU A 121 8.55 -2.00 10.70
C LEU A 121 7.85 -1.08 9.69
N LEU A 122 6.64 -1.43 9.26
CA LEU A 122 5.88 -0.62 8.31
C LEU A 122 5.50 0.70 8.98
N MET A 123 4.87 0.63 10.15
CA MET A 123 4.48 1.81 10.94
C MET A 123 5.68 2.71 11.25
N HIS A 124 6.81 2.13 11.64
CA HIS A 124 8.05 2.89 11.88
C HIS A 124 8.64 3.50 10.60
N GLY A 125 8.62 2.76 9.50
CA GLY A 125 9.11 3.25 8.22
C GLY A 125 8.24 4.34 7.61
N LEU A 126 6.92 4.25 7.80
CA LEU A 126 5.99 5.33 7.47
C LEU A 126 6.36 6.59 8.26
N PHE A 127 6.81 6.47 9.50
CA PHE A 127 7.24 7.62 10.32
C PHE A 127 8.56 8.28 9.88
N LEU A 128 9.49 7.53 9.26
CA LEU A 128 10.83 8.05 8.93
C LEU A 128 10.76 9.42 8.24
N CYS A 129 11.39 10.41 8.86
CA CYS A 129 11.59 11.74 8.31
C CYS A 129 12.70 11.71 7.26
N ASP A 130 12.65 12.66 6.31
CA ASP A 130 13.79 12.98 5.48
C ASP A 130 15.05 13.26 6.34
N SER A 131 16.22 13.14 5.74
CA SER A 131 17.51 13.37 6.40
C SER A 131 17.68 14.79 6.97
N GLU A 132 16.80 15.72 6.59
CA GLU A 132 16.73 17.09 7.10
C GLU A 132 15.74 17.25 8.26
N GLY A 133 15.09 16.16 8.69
CA GLY A 133 14.30 16.06 9.92
C GLY A 133 12.95 16.78 9.87
N GLN A 134 12.49 17.23 8.70
CA GLN A 134 11.34 18.14 8.63
C GLN A 134 10.09 17.55 7.99
N LYS A 135 10.18 16.48 7.17
CA LYS A 135 8.97 15.88 6.57
C LYS A 135 9.02 14.36 6.57
N PRO A 136 7.94 13.67 6.99
CA PRO A 136 7.83 12.24 6.82
C PRO A 136 7.89 11.88 5.33
N ILE A 137 8.56 10.78 5.02
CA ILE A 137 8.72 10.24 3.66
C ILE A 137 7.39 10.14 2.90
N ILE A 138 6.28 9.95 3.63
CA ILE A 138 4.95 9.77 3.04
C ILE A 138 4.00 10.97 3.23
N SER A 139 4.53 12.19 3.31
CA SER A 139 3.78 13.43 3.55
C SER A 139 2.57 13.70 2.63
N LYS A 140 2.41 12.94 1.55
CA LYS A 140 1.29 13.07 0.58
C LYS A 140 0.27 11.94 0.64
N LEU A 141 0.48 10.94 1.51
CA LEU A 141 -0.50 9.88 1.70
C LEU A 141 -1.75 10.49 2.36
N GLU A 142 -2.89 10.40 1.70
CA GLU A 142 -4.19 10.91 2.18
C GLU A 142 -5.00 9.80 2.86
N SER A 143 -4.86 8.55 2.41
CA SER A 143 -5.53 7.40 3.00
C SER A 143 -4.67 6.14 3.08
N LEU A 144 -4.76 5.46 4.22
CA LEU A 144 -4.19 4.14 4.44
C LEU A 144 -5.30 3.13 4.78
N HIS A 145 -5.36 2.04 4.02
CA HIS A 145 -6.29 0.94 4.28
C HIS A 145 -5.50 -0.32 4.58
N LEU A 146 -5.73 -0.88 5.77
CA LEU A 146 -5.17 -2.17 6.18
C LEU A 146 -6.35 -3.13 6.40
N VAL A 147 -6.46 -4.14 5.54
CA VAL A 147 -7.55 -5.13 5.53
C VAL A 147 -6.94 -6.50 5.71
N ASP A 148 -7.46 -7.29 6.66
CA ASP A 148 -6.98 -8.66 6.95
C ASP A 148 -5.45 -8.74 7.10
N PHE A 149 -4.84 -7.66 7.57
CA PHE A 149 -3.40 -7.58 7.77
C PHE A 149 -3.01 -8.30 9.07
N GLU A 150 -1.85 -8.95 9.06
CA GLU A 150 -1.28 -9.55 10.27
C GLU A 150 -0.42 -8.53 11.02
N VAL A 151 -0.71 -8.31 12.30
CA VAL A 151 0.18 -7.53 13.18
C VAL A 151 1.38 -8.39 13.55
N ILE A 152 2.48 -8.16 12.86
CA ILE A 152 3.77 -8.80 13.14
C ILE A 152 4.76 -7.78 13.73
N PRO A 153 5.43 -8.11 14.85
CA PRO A 153 5.17 -9.29 15.70
C PRO A 153 3.86 -9.14 16.49
N LYS A 154 3.28 -10.27 16.93
CA LYS A 154 2.06 -10.29 17.76
C LYS A 154 2.23 -9.41 19.01
N GLY A 155 1.18 -8.72 19.45
CA GLY A 155 1.25 -7.82 20.61
C GLY A 155 1.78 -6.42 20.30
N CYS A 156 1.89 -6.05 19.01
CA CYS A 156 2.32 -4.72 18.56
C CYS A 156 1.14 -3.85 18.06
N GLU A 157 -0.06 -4.07 18.57
CA GLU A 157 -1.28 -3.39 18.11
C GLU A 157 -1.19 -1.87 18.30
N ASN A 158 -0.50 -1.43 19.36
CA ASN A 158 -0.28 -0.01 19.65
C ASN A 158 0.57 0.70 18.59
N CYS A 159 1.37 -0.01 17.79
CA CYS A 159 2.24 0.61 16.79
C CYS A 159 1.47 1.43 15.75
N ILE A 160 0.19 1.12 15.48
CA ILE A 160 -0.66 1.91 14.59
C ILE A 160 -1.00 3.25 15.24
N VAL A 161 -1.40 3.23 16.51
CA VAL A 161 -1.73 4.45 17.26
C VAL A 161 -0.49 5.31 17.43
N ASP A 162 0.63 4.71 17.83
CA ASP A 162 1.91 5.40 18.01
C ASP A 162 2.38 6.06 16.70
N MET A 163 2.16 5.41 15.55
CA MET A 163 2.45 5.98 14.23
C MET A 163 1.55 7.17 13.88
N VAL A 164 0.28 7.15 14.28
CA VAL A 164 -0.63 8.30 14.07
C VAL A 164 -0.28 9.46 15.01
N GLU A 165 0.01 9.17 16.28
CA GLU A 165 0.35 10.17 17.29
C GLU A 165 1.71 10.82 17.06
N SER A 166 2.73 10.03 16.71
CA SER A 166 4.07 10.57 16.41
C SER A 166 4.06 11.59 15.28
N ARG A 167 3.02 11.56 14.44
CA ARG A 167 2.79 12.48 13.33
C ARG A 167 2.06 13.75 13.70
N THR A 168 1.32 13.78 14.79
CA THR A 168 0.53 14.96 15.19
C THR A 168 1.34 15.97 16.00
N VAL A 169 2.55 15.61 16.47
CA VAL A 169 3.38 16.46 17.34
C VAL A 169 4.26 17.45 16.55
N VAL A 170 4.05 17.63 15.25
CA VAL A 170 4.86 18.55 14.43
C VAL A 170 4.17 19.91 14.31
N ASN A 171 4.77 20.96 14.91
CA ASN A 171 4.35 22.38 14.85
C ASN A 171 3.09 22.80 15.62
N GLY A 172 2.76 22.14 16.73
CA GLY A 172 1.78 22.66 17.71
C GLY A 172 0.31 22.63 17.28
N ASP A 173 0.02 22.19 16.06
CA ASP A 173 -1.34 21.95 15.55
C ASP A 173 -1.52 20.43 15.38
N SER A 174 -2.32 19.83 16.25
CA SER A 174 -2.37 18.38 16.43
C SER A 174 -3.29 17.72 15.39
N ARG A 175 -2.77 17.41 14.21
CA ARG A 175 -3.50 16.67 13.16
C ARG A 175 -2.62 15.63 12.49
N ALA A 176 -3.19 14.47 12.20
CA ALA A 176 -2.49 13.41 11.45
C ALA A 176 -2.15 13.87 10.01
N TYR A 177 -1.01 13.42 9.47
CA TYR A 177 -0.60 13.72 8.09
C TYR A 177 -1.54 13.14 7.02
N PHE A 178 -2.32 12.11 7.35
CA PHE A 178 -3.35 11.56 6.47
C PHE A 178 -4.73 11.72 7.13
N SER A 179 -5.74 11.92 6.30
CA SER A 179 -7.10 12.20 6.76
C SER A 179 -7.89 10.94 7.07
N THR A 180 -7.57 9.84 6.41
CA THR A 180 -8.38 8.61 6.43
C THR A 180 -7.57 7.38 6.82
N LEU A 181 -8.01 6.68 7.86
CA LEU A 181 -7.53 5.35 8.22
C LEU A 181 -8.66 4.34 8.11
N THR A 182 -8.45 3.25 7.38
CA THR A 182 -9.37 2.11 7.40
C THR A 182 -8.66 0.89 7.97
N LEU A 183 -9.21 0.33 9.04
CA LEU A 183 -8.74 -0.91 9.65
C LEU A 183 -9.87 -1.93 9.57
N ALA A 184 -9.65 -2.97 8.77
CA ALA A 184 -10.55 -4.12 8.68
C ALA A 184 -9.80 -5.39 9.10
N TYR A 185 -10.34 -6.15 10.05
CA TYR A 185 -9.60 -7.23 10.68
C TYR A 185 -10.53 -8.39 11.05
N ARG A 186 -10.02 -9.62 10.91
CA ARG A 186 -10.67 -10.86 11.35
C ARG A 186 -10.26 -11.31 12.74
N HIS A 187 -8.98 -11.13 13.09
CA HIS A 187 -8.38 -11.79 14.26
C HIS A 187 -7.77 -10.84 15.29
N HIS A 188 -7.84 -9.53 15.07
CA HIS A 188 -7.22 -8.54 15.95
C HIS A 188 -8.29 -7.72 16.64
N ARG A 189 -8.16 -7.51 17.95
CA ARG A 189 -9.12 -6.68 18.69
C ARG A 189 -8.50 -5.31 18.89
N ILE A 190 -9.04 -4.29 18.22
CA ILE A 190 -8.73 -2.90 18.56
C ILE A 190 -9.45 -2.59 19.87
N THR A 191 -8.71 -2.14 20.87
CA THR A 191 -9.28 -1.78 22.18
C THR A 191 -10.04 -0.45 22.08
N GLU A 192 -11.06 -0.25 22.91
CA GLU A 192 -11.80 1.02 22.96
C GLU A 192 -10.87 2.22 23.17
N THR A 193 -9.85 2.06 24.02
CA THR A 193 -8.83 3.09 24.26
C THR A 193 -8.07 3.48 22.99
N MET A 194 -7.74 2.52 22.12
CA MET A 194 -7.10 2.82 20.83
C MET A 194 -8.07 3.54 19.90
N ILE A 195 -9.35 3.15 19.88
CA ILE A 195 -10.38 3.77 19.04
C ILE A 195 -10.56 5.25 19.43
N THR A 196 -10.68 5.55 20.72
CA THR A 196 -10.79 6.93 21.22
C THR A 196 -9.59 7.75 20.77
N ARG A 197 -8.37 7.27 21.01
CA ARG A 197 -7.13 7.97 20.62
C ARG A 197 -7.07 8.23 19.11
N LEU A 198 -7.47 7.26 18.28
CA LEU A 198 -7.46 7.42 16.82
C LEU A 198 -8.53 8.42 16.32
N ASN A 199 -9.72 8.42 16.92
CA ASN A 199 -10.79 9.36 16.58
C ASN A 199 -10.43 10.82 16.88
N ASP A 200 -9.64 11.05 17.93
CA ASP A 200 -9.20 12.41 18.29
C ASP A 200 -8.18 12.99 17.28
N LEU A 201 -7.50 12.12 16.52
CA LEU A 201 -6.36 12.50 15.66
C LEU A 201 -6.68 12.47 14.15
N LEU A 202 -7.68 11.70 13.75
CA LEU A 202 -8.04 11.45 12.34
C LEU A 202 -9.37 12.14 11.99
N LEU A 203 -9.48 12.62 10.74
CA LEU A 203 -10.76 13.14 10.22
C LEU A 203 -11.77 12.00 9.95
N HIS A 204 -11.26 10.88 9.45
CA HIS A 204 -12.07 9.71 9.11
C HIS A 204 -11.39 8.43 9.59
N LEU A 205 -11.96 7.79 10.62
CA LEU A 205 -11.60 6.45 11.05
C LEU A 205 -12.70 5.46 10.64
N ASN A 206 -12.35 4.46 9.83
CA ASN A 206 -13.25 3.39 9.42
C ASN A 206 -12.80 2.06 10.03
N LEU A 207 -13.58 1.53 10.96
CA LEU A 207 -13.33 0.23 11.58
C LEU A 207 -14.32 -0.79 11.03
N LYS A 208 -13.82 -1.94 10.56
CA LYS A 208 -14.66 -3.04 10.07
C LYS A 208 -14.23 -4.35 10.73
N ALA A 209 -15.08 -4.92 11.57
CA ALA A 209 -14.95 -6.33 11.90
C ALA A 209 -15.34 -7.13 10.65
N LYS A 210 -14.49 -8.08 10.24
CA LYS A 210 -14.86 -9.06 9.21
C LYS A 210 -15.38 -10.30 9.93
N ASP A 211 -16.65 -10.61 9.71
CA ASP A 211 -17.31 -11.85 10.13
C ASP A 211 -16.68 -13.09 9.47
#